data_AF-X1VCP6-F1
#
_entry.id   AF-X1VCP6-F1
#
_cell.length_a   1.000
_cell.length_b   1.000
_cell.length_c   1.000
_cell.angle_alpha   90.00
_cell.angle_beta   90.00
_cell.angle_gamma   90.00
#
_symmetry.space_group_name_H-M   'P 1'
#
loop_
_entity.id
_entity.type
_entity.pdbx_description
1 polymer ?
#
loop_
_entity_poly.entity_id
_entity_poly.type
_entity_poly.pdbx_seq_one_letter_code
_entity_poly.pdbx_strand_id
1 'polypeptide(L)'
;FKIEVDEEGIYRIGYDEIIDAGLDPGQFDPMTMKIYTAAFDLLPRNVIDSFEDSLIEVPVYVQGEDDYSFDEGDYLIFYGFPANHFMPDSEVGWFENGYARNNVYWFTFGGDYGERMERIDAAWNGATPDTIVSEILHIEEDISNPTRSGTGTGCFSHCTNCTAFHSY
;
A
#
# COMPACT_ATOMS: atom_id res chain seq x y z
N PHE A 1 6.25 -4.91 -14.59
CA PHE A 1 7.02 -3.64 -14.56
C PHE A 1 7.02 -3.07 -13.15
N LYS A 2 7.77 -2.00 -12.88
CA LYS A 2 7.92 -1.38 -11.55
C LYS A 2 6.91 -0.23 -11.38
N ILE A 3 6.29 -0.13 -10.22
CA ILE A 3 5.39 0.95 -9.82
C ILE A 3 5.97 1.56 -8.54
N GLU A 4 6.17 2.87 -8.52
CA GLU A 4 6.58 3.59 -7.31
C GLU A 4 5.37 4.24 -6.67
N VAL A 5 5.24 4.07 -5.36
CA VAL A 5 4.13 4.56 -4.55
C VAL A 5 4.71 5.48 -3.48
N ASP A 6 4.29 6.74 -3.50
CA ASP A 6 4.75 7.80 -2.59
C ASP A 6 3.63 8.34 -1.69
N GLU A 7 2.38 7.97 -1.97
CA GLU A 7 1.20 8.31 -1.17
C GLU A 7 0.43 7.05 -0.80
N GLU A 8 -0.33 7.10 0.30
CA GLU A 8 -1.20 6.00 0.67
C GLU A 8 -2.50 6.08 -0.14
N GLY A 9 -2.96 4.95 -0.68
CA GLY A 9 -4.28 4.91 -1.29
C GLY A 9 -4.51 3.78 -2.27
N ILE A 10 -5.57 3.97 -3.06
CA ILE A 10 -6.02 3.02 -4.08
C ILE A 10 -5.39 3.39 -5.41
N TYR A 11 -4.61 2.46 -5.96
CA TYR A 11 -3.95 2.59 -7.25
C TYR A 11 -4.68 1.79 -8.30
N ARG A 12 -4.75 2.32 -9.53
CA ARG A 12 -5.39 1.69 -10.68
C ARG A 12 -4.38 1.52 -11.82
N ILE A 13 -4.40 0.36 -12.44
CA ILE A 13 -3.66 0.04 -13.66
C ILE A 13 -4.69 -0.40 -14.70
N GLY A 14 -4.89 0.40 -15.74
CA GLY A 14 -5.75 0.07 -16.86
C GLY A 14 -4.98 -0.46 -18.06
N TYR A 15 -5.73 -0.66 -19.14
CA TYR A 15 -5.24 -1.06 -20.45
C TYR A 15 -4.12 -0.15 -20.98
N ASP A 16 -4.34 1.17 -20.92
CA ASP A 16 -3.40 2.16 -21.44
C ASP A 16 -2.07 2.16 -20.68
N GLU A 17 -2.09 2.04 -19.34
CA GLU A 17 -0.87 1.98 -18.53
C GLU A 17 -0.02 0.74 -18.83
N ILE A 18 -0.64 -0.38 -19.19
CA ILE A 18 0.06 -1.60 -19.60
C ILE A 18 0.76 -1.40 -20.94
N ILE A 19 0.08 -0.79 -21.91
CA ILE A 19 0.65 -0.45 -23.21
C ILE A 19 1.80 0.54 -23.07
N ASP A 20 1.63 1.57 -22.25
CA ASP A 20 2.66 2.58 -21.97
C ASP A 20 3.88 1.96 -21.27
N ALA A 21 3.68 0.92 -20.46
CA ALA A 21 4.75 0.10 -19.89
C ALA A 21 5.45 -0.81 -20.92
N GLY A 22 5.01 -0.82 -22.18
CA GLY A 22 5.56 -1.60 -23.28
C GLY A 22 5.15 -3.08 -23.26
N LEU A 23 4.08 -3.42 -22.54
CA LEU A 23 3.50 -4.76 -22.53
C LEU A 23 2.33 -4.84 -23.51
N ASP A 24 2.09 -6.03 -24.04
CA ASP A 24 0.94 -6.31 -24.90
C ASP A 24 -0.17 -6.96 -24.04
N PRO A 25 -1.30 -6.26 -23.79
CA PRO A 25 -2.43 -6.78 -23.03
C PRO A 25 -2.95 -8.14 -23.53
N GLY A 26 -2.83 -8.41 -24.84
CA GLY A 26 -3.28 -9.66 -25.43
C GLY A 26 -2.39 -10.87 -25.13
N GLN A 27 -1.26 -10.68 -24.42
CA GLN A 27 -0.29 -11.74 -24.15
C GLN A 27 -0.49 -12.44 -22.80
N PHE A 28 -1.38 -11.97 -21.94
CA PHE A 28 -1.54 -12.54 -20.61
C PHE A 28 -2.98 -12.58 -20.13
N ASP A 29 -3.29 -13.67 -19.42
CA ASP A 29 -4.58 -13.89 -18.79
C ASP A 29 -4.73 -12.97 -17.56
N PRO A 30 -5.80 -12.14 -17.49
CA PRO A 30 -6.08 -11.27 -16.34
C PRO A 30 -6.08 -12.01 -15.00
N MET A 31 -6.50 -13.29 -14.97
CA MET A 31 -6.53 -14.11 -13.75
C MET A 31 -5.13 -14.32 -13.16
N THR A 32 -4.08 -14.21 -13.98
CA THR A 32 -2.69 -14.43 -13.59
C THR A 32 -1.96 -13.17 -13.15
N MET A 33 -2.61 -12.00 -13.25
CA MET A 33 -2.03 -10.72 -12.81
C MET A 33 -1.79 -10.71 -11.30
N LYS A 34 -0.58 -10.32 -10.90
CA LYS A 34 -0.17 -10.21 -9.50
C LYS A 34 0.59 -8.93 -9.25
N ILE A 35 0.41 -8.39 -8.06
CA ILE A 35 1.20 -7.28 -7.54
C ILE A 35 2.02 -7.83 -6.37
N TYR A 36 3.32 -7.58 -6.40
CA TYR A 36 4.23 -7.93 -5.32
C TYR A 36 4.80 -6.66 -4.68
N THR A 37 5.06 -6.70 -3.38
CA THR A 37 5.81 -5.68 -2.64
C THR A 37 6.93 -6.35 -1.85
N ALA A 38 7.94 -5.57 -1.49
CA ALA A 38 8.91 -6.01 -0.51
C ALA A 38 8.22 -6.10 0.85
N ALA A 39 8.73 -6.97 1.72
CA ALA A 39 8.36 -6.92 3.13
C ALA A 39 8.59 -5.49 3.64
N PHE A 40 7.62 -4.97 4.38
CA PHE A 40 7.70 -3.64 4.97
C PHE A 40 8.76 -3.55 6.07
N ASP A 41 9.50 -4.62 6.37
CA ASP A 41 10.50 -4.64 7.44
C ASP A 41 11.81 -3.95 7.06
N LEU A 42 12.43 -3.28 8.03
CA LEU A 42 13.80 -2.79 7.90
C LEU A 42 14.79 -3.95 7.99
N LEU A 43 15.84 -3.91 7.17
CA LEU A 43 16.94 -4.85 7.26
C LEU A 43 17.52 -4.86 8.70
N PRO A 44 17.67 -6.04 9.34
CA PRO A 44 18.22 -6.13 10.67
C PRO A 44 19.64 -5.57 10.69
N ARG A 45 19.96 -4.79 11.73
CA ARG A 45 21.33 -4.28 11.92
C ARG A 45 22.33 -5.42 12.20
N ASN A 46 21.84 -6.54 12.72
CA ASN A 46 22.63 -7.72 12.99
C ASN A 46 22.54 -8.69 11.80
N VAL A 47 23.70 -9.02 11.22
CA VAL A 47 23.82 -9.89 10.05
C VAL A 47 23.44 -11.36 10.30
N ILE A 48 23.18 -11.75 11.55
CA ILE A 48 22.79 -13.12 11.93
C ILE A 48 21.26 -13.26 12.02
N ASP A 49 20.53 -12.15 12.12
CA ASP A 49 19.07 -12.19 12.22
C ASP A 49 18.48 -12.55 10.85
N SER A 50 17.52 -13.47 10.83
CA SER A 50 16.82 -13.85 9.60
C SER A 50 15.97 -12.69 9.10
N PHE A 51 16.14 -12.32 7.84
CA PHE A 51 15.25 -11.41 7.13
C PHE A 51 14.57 -12.18 6.02
N GLU A 52 13.26 -12.02 5.89
CA GLU A 52 12.49 -12.65 4.83
C GLU A 52 12.82 -11.89 3.52
N ASP A 53 13.59 -12.52 2.63
CA ASP A 53 13.96 -11.96 1.31
C ASP A 53 12.85 -12.17 0.26
N SER A 54 11.72 -12.72 0.69
CA SER A 54 10.60 -13.07 -0.18
C SER A 54 9.73 -11.84 -0.44
N LEU A 55 9.37 -11.63 -1.71
CA LEU A 55 8.32 -10.67 -2.07
C LEU A 55 6.97 -11.16 -1.53
N ILE A 56 6.19 -10.22 -1.01
CA ILE A 56 4.85 -10.48 -0.49
C ILE A 56 3.85 -10.14 -1.59
N GLU A 57 2.92 -11.06 -1.86
CA GLU A 57 1.82 -10.81 -2.79
C GLU A 57 0.80 -9.87 -2.16
N VAL A 58 0.31 -8.92 -2.95
CA VAL A 58 -0.70 -7.95 -2.55
C VAL A 58 -2.02 -8.37 -3.18
N PRO A 59 -3.10 -8.56 -2.40
CA PRO A 59 -4.41 -8.85 -2.95
C PRO A 59 -4.87 -7.76 -3.91
N VAL A 60 -5.31 -8.15 -5.10
CA VAL A 60 -5.78 -7.22 -6.14
C VAL A 60 -7.26 -7.40 -6.43
N TYR A 61 -7.88 -6.35 -6.97
CA TYR A 61 -9.17 -6.43 -7.62
C TYR A 61 -8.97 -6.29 -9.13
N VAL A 62 -9.51 -7.19 -9.93
CA VAL A 62 -9.46 -7.10 -11.39
C VAL A 62 -10.89 -7.01 -11.92
N GLN A 63 -11.16 -5.97 -12.67
CA GLN A 63 -12.40 -5.83 -13.44
C GLN A 63 -12.17 -6.41 -14.83
N GLY A 64 -13.11 -7.24 -15.30
CA GLY A 64 -13.08 -7.81 -16.65
C GLY A 64 -12.37 -9.15 -16.78
N GLU A 65 -11.90 -9.76 -15.68
CA GLU A 65 -11.14 -11.01 -15.75
C GLU A 65 -11.93 -12.27 -16.18
N ASP A 66 -13.25 -12.17 -16.37
CA ASP A 66 -14.13 -13.32 -16.59
C ASP A 66 -14.01 -13.95 -17.99
N ASP A 67 -13.50 -13.20 -18.99
CA ASP A 67 -13.40 -13.65 -20.38
C ASP A 67 -11.97 -14.04 -20.80
N TYR A 68 -11.03 -14.03 -19.86
CA TYR A 68 -9.60 -14.33 -20.06
C TYR A 68 -8.87 -13.37 -21.01
N SER A 69 -9.47 -12.23 -21.36
CA SER A 69 -8.88 -11.17 -22.15
C SER A 69 -8.74 -9.91 -21.29
N PHE A 70 -7.69 -9.12 -21.52
CA PHE A 70 -7.59 -7.81 -20.92
C PHE A 70 -7.90 -6.77 -22.00
N ASP A 71 -9.14 -6.28 -22.00
CA ASP A 71 -9.70 -5.43 -23.03
C ASP A 71 -9.70 -3.94 -22.63
N GLU A 72 -10.01 -3.08 -23.59
CA GLU A 72 -10.20 -1.65 -23.34
C GLU A 72 -11.35 -1.43 -22.34
N GLY A 73 -11.01 -0.90 -21.16
CA GLY A 73 -11.96 -0.66 -20.06
C GLY A 73 -11.71 -1.55 -18.85
N ASP A 74 -10.91 -2.61 -19.01
CA ASP A 74 -10.48 -3.45 -17.90
C ASP A 74 -9.41 -2.75 -17.08
N TYR A 75 -9.36 -3.11 -15.80
CA TYR A 75 -8.41 -2.52 -14.88
C TYR A 75 -8.14 -3.41 -13.67
N LEU A 76 -6.93 -3.28 -13.15
CA LEU A 76 -6.49 -3.82 -11.87
C LEU A 76 -6.44 -2.69 -10.84
N ILE A 77 -6.89 -2.98 -9.62
CA ILE A 77 -6.80 -2.11 -8.46
C ILE A 77 -6.05 -2.81 -7.34
N PHE A 78 -5.18 -2.07 -6.65
CA PHE A 78 -4.51 -2.51 -5.42
C PHE A 78 -4.38 -1.35 -4.42
N TYR A 79 -4.21 -1.69 -3.14
CA TYR A 79 -3.95 -0.71 -2.09
C TYR A 79 -2.43 -0.59 -1.88
N GLY A 80 -1.93 0.64 -1.95
CA GLY A 80 -0.50 0.96 -1.84
C GLY A 80 -0.20 1.77 -0.59
N PHE A 81 0.93 1.46 0.03
CA PHE A 81 1.50 2.21 1.15
C PHE A 81 2.83 2.85 0.74
N PRO A 82 3.10 4.10 1.16
CA PRO A 82 4.42 4.69 1.04
C PRO A 82 5.40 4.03 2.01
N ALA A 83 6.68 4.39 1.89
CA ALA A 83 7.74 3.80 2.73
C ALA A 83 7.49 4.02 4.23
N ASN A 84 6.90 5.16 4.58
CA ASN A 84 6.38 5.44 5.93
C ASN A 84 4.87 5.33 5.89
N HIS A 85 4.26 4.53 6.77
CA HIS A 85 2.82 4.33 6.76
C HIS A 85 2.31 3.86 8.12
N PHE A 86 1.00 3.94 8.32
CA PHE A 86 0.37 3.30 9.47
C PHE A 86 0.18 1.81 9.22
N MET A 87 0.59 0.99 10.19
CA MET A 87 0.35 -0.45 10.14
C MET A 87 -1.14 -0.72 10.41
N PRO A 88 -1.84 -1.44 9.52
CA PRO A 88 -3.29 -1.66 9.60
C PRO A 88 -3.71 -2.70 10.65
N ASP A 89 -2.81 -3.15 11.54
CA ASP A 89 -3.10 -4.17 12.56
C ASP A 89 -3.87 -3.58 13.77
N SER A 90 -4.28 -4.46 14.68
CA SER A 90 -5.08 -4.20 15.89
C SER A 90 -4.54 -3.11 16.83
N GLU A 91 -3.27 -2.76 16.73
CA GLU A 91 -2.69 -1.56 17.31
C GLU A 91 -2.13 -0.68 16.18
N VAL A 92 -2.59 0.56 16.09
CA VAL A 92 -2.09 1.53 15.12
C VAL A 92 -0.63 1.83 15.47
N GLY A 93 0.28 1.21 14.74
CA GLY A 93 1.71 1.50 14.77
C GLY A 93 2.10 2.41 13.61
N TRP A 94 2.92 3.43 13.87
CA TRP A 94 3.60 4.16 12.81
C TRP A 94 4.84 3.38 12.38
N PHE A 95 4.90 2.99 11.11
CA PHE A 95 6.10 2.42 10.51
C PHE A 95 6.91 3.54 9.85
N GLU A 96 8.16 3.72 10.30
CA GLU A 96 9.07 4.73 9.78
C GLU A 96 10.26 4.08 9.06
N ASN A 97 10.42 4.40 7.78
CA ASN A 97 11.56 4.06 6.96
C ASN A 97 12.49 5.26 6.77
N GLY A 98 13.58 5.30 7.52
CA GLY A 98 14.60 6.35 7.39
C GLY A 98 15.48 6.27 6.12
N TYR A 99 15.24 5.30 5.23
CA TYR A 99 16.12 5.01 4.08
C TYR A 99 15.45 5.27 2.72
N ALA A 100 14.13 5.30 2.65
CA ALA A 100 13.39 5.50 1.42
C ALA A 100 12.14 6.35 1.67
N ARG A 101 11.78 7.17 0.68
CA ARG A 101 10.52 7.94 0.70
C ARG A 101 9.38 7.23 -0.04
N ASN A 102 9.73 6.46 -1.07
CA ASN A 102 8.78 5.77 -1.93
C ASN A 102 8.88 4.27 -1.67
N ASN A 103 7.76 3.57 -1.72
CA ASN A 103 7.72 2.13 -1.77
C ASN A 103 7.62 1.64 -3.23
N VAL A 104 8.00 0.38 -3.46
CA VAL A 104 8.04 -0.22 -4.79
C VAL A 104 7.14 -1.43 -4.85
N TYR A 105 6.29 -1.43 -5.87
CA TYR A 105 5.44 -2.55 -6.24
C TYR A 105 5.87 -3.10 -7.60
N TRP A 106 5.77 -4.42 -7.76
CA TRP A 106 6.11 -5.12 -8.99
C TRP A 106 4.86 -5.76 -9.57
N PHE A 107 4.49 -5.30 -10.77
CA PHE A 107 3.48 -5.97 -11.57
C PHE A 107 4.10 -7.16 -12.31
N THR A 108 3.46 -8.31 -12.16
CA THR A 108 3.80 -9.57 -12.82
C THR A 108 2.56 -10.25 -13.36
N PHE A 109 2.75 -11.17 -14.30
CA PHE A 109 1.67 -11.91 -14.96
C PHE A 109 2.16 -13.30 -15.36
N GLY A 110 1.22 -14.21 -15.62
CA GLY A 110 1.47 -15.60 -15.97
C GLY A 110 1.67 -16.53 -14.76
N GLY A 111 1.70 -17.83 -15.06
CA GLY A 111 1.80 -18.89 -14.05
C GLY A 111 0.49 -19.11 -13.32
N ASP A 112 0.55 -19.18 -11.99
CA ASP A 112 -0.62 -19.41 -11.13
C ASP A 112 -1.58 -18.20 -11.13
N TYR A 113 -2.78 -18.37 -10.57
CA TYR A 113 -3.70 -17.25 -10.37
C TYR A 113 -3.19 -16.30 -9.29
N GLY A 114 -3.46 -15.01 -9.45
CA GLY A 114 -3.09 -13.98 -8.47
C GLY A 114 -4.06 -13.92 -7.30
N GLU A 115 -3.57 -13.40 -6.18
CA GLU A 115 -4.37 -13.17 -4.97
C GLU A 115 -5.45 -12.11 -5.24
N ARG A 116 -6.67 -12.36 -4.74
CA ARG A 116 -7.82 -11.49 -4.93
C ARG A 116 -8.30 -10.91 -3.61
N MET A 117 -8.73 -9.65 -3.64
CA MET A 117 -9.37 -9.02 -2.49
C MET A 117 -10.64 -9.78 -2.08
N GLU A 118 -10.86 -9.91 -0.77
CA GLU A 118 -12.10 -10.46 -0.23
C GLU A 118 -13.28 -9.54 -0.57
N ARG A 119 -14.38 -10.11 -1.08
CA ARG A 119 -15.60 -9.37 -1.40
C ARG A 119 -16.54 -9.38 -0.19
N ILE A 120 -16.78 -8.21 0.37
CA ILE A 120 -17.72 -8.00 1.47
C ILE A 120 -19.00 -7.35 0.91
N ASP A 121 -20.16 -7.84 1.34
CA ASP A 121 -21.45 -7.25 0.97
C ASP A 121 -21.58 -5.86 1.62
N ALA A 122 -21.76 -4.84 0.79
CA ALA A 122 -21.97 -3.46 1.22
C ALA A 122 -23.43 -3.18 1.62
N ALA A 123 -24.30 -4.20 1.65
CA ALA A 123 -25.69 -4.08 2.05
C ALA A 123 -25.80 -3.37 3.41
N TRP A 124 -26.49 -2.23 3.40
CA TRP A 124 -26.74 -1.48 4.61
C TRP A 124 -27.63 -2.29 5.56
N ASN A 125 -27.09 -2.64 6.73
CA ASN A 125 -27.78 -3.44 7.74
C ASN A 125 -28.83 -2.64 8.54
N GLY A 126 -29.07 -1.37 8.20
CA GLY A 126 -30.02 -0.51 8.89
C GLY A 126 -29.51 0.06 10.22
N ALA A 127 -28.21 -0.06 10.52
CA ALA A 127 -27.59 0.61 11.66
C ALA A 127 -27.72 2.14 11.56
N THR A 128 -27.37 2.89 12.60
CA THR A 128 -27.13 4.33 12.46
C THR A 128 -25.73 4.53 11.88
N PRO A 129 -25.53 5.40 10.87
CA PRO A 129 -24.20 5.71 10.37
C PRO A 129 -23.35 6.23 11.52
N ASP A 130 -22.14 5.69 11.65
CA ASP A 130 -21.19 6.23 12.62
C ASP A 130 -20.90 7.67 12.21
N THR A 131 -21.22 8.62 13.10
CA THR A 131 -21.12 10.06 12.80
C THR A 131 -19.78 10.62 13.25
N ILE A 132 -18.92 9.75 13.79
CA ILE A 132 -17.61 10.07 14.33
C ILE A 132 -16.58 9.31 13.50
N VAL A 133 -15.78 10.04 12.75
CA VAL A 133 -14.58 9.50 12.09
C VAL A 133 -13.39 9.87 12.96
N SER A 134 -12.62 8.86 13.38
CA SER A 134 -11.36 9.10 14.09
C SER A 134 -10.24 9.08 13.06
N GLU A 135 -9.52 10.18 12.93
CA GLU A 135 -8.35 10.28 12.06
C GLU A 135 -7.09 10.30 12.93
N ILE A 136 -6.04 9.66 12.43
CA ILE A 136 -4.76 9.56 13.12
C ILE A 136 -3.83 10.57 12.48
N LEU A 137 -3.53 11.64 13.21
CA LEU A 137 -2.61 12.67 12.76
C LEU A 137 -1.20 12.33 13.26
N HIS A 138 -0.29 12.05 12.34
CA HIS A 138 1.14 11.97 12.64
C HIS A 138 1.73 13.39 12.69
N ILE A 139 2.32 13.77 13.81
CA ILE A 139 3.03 15.04 13.99
C ILE A 139 4.45 14.74 14.46
N GLU A 140 5.43 15.26 13.73
CA GLU A 140 6.83 15.25 14.16
C GLU A 140 7.23 16.64 14.68
N GLU A 141 7.54 16.72 15.98
CA GLU A 141 8.12 17.92 16.59
C GLU A 141 9.66 17.75 16.69
N ASP A 142 10.43 18.64 16.05
CA ASP A 142 11.90 18.68 16.20
C ASP A 142 12.29 19.49 17.44
N ILE A 143 12.55 18.79 18.54
CA ILE A 143 12.69 19.41 19.87
C ILE A 143 14.14 19.81 20.20
N SER A 144 15.16 19.21 19.56
CA SER A 144 16.55 19.69 19.64
C SER A 144 17.53 18.95 18.71
N ASN A 145 18.53 19.67 18.19
CA ASN A 145 19.71 19.11 17.53
C ASN A 145 20.99 19.49 18.32
N PRO A 146 21.33 18.76 19.41
CA PRO A 146 22.42 19.14 20.30
C PRO A 146 23.82 19.05 19.66
N THR A 147 23.99 18.34 18.54
CA THR A 147 25.29 18.14 17.88
C THR A 147 25.45 18.86 16.54
N ARG A 148 24.38 19.43 15.97
CA ARG A 148 24.34 20.01 14.60
C ARG A 148 24.93 19.09 13.53
N SER A 149 24.98 17.76 13.76
CA SER A 149 25.62 16.80 12.85
C SER A 149 24.69 16.17 11.83
N GLY A 150 23.38 16.44 11.94
CA GLY A 150 22.36 15.87 11.04
C GLY A 150 22.14 14.35 11.21
N THR A 151 22.63 13.74 12.28
CA THR A 151 22.58 12.28 12.51
C THR A 151 22.05 11.88 13.89
N GLY A 152 21.31 12.77 14.54
CA GLY A 152 20.74 12.51 15.87
C GLY A 152 19.58 13.43 16.19
N THR A 153 18.52 13.38 15.40
CA THR A 153 17.19 13.84 15.81
C THR A 153 16.58 12.73 16.67
N GLY A 154 16.36 13.03 17.95
CA GLY A 154 15.53 12.17 18.78
C GLY A 154 14.08 12.44 18.42
N CYS A 155 13.51 11.66 17.48
CA CYS A 155 12.09 11.69 17.18
C CYS A 155 11.32 11.01 18.31
N PHE A 156 10.38 11.71 18.93
CA PHE A 156 9.35 11.12 19.78
C PHE A 156 8.04 11.25 19.02
N SER A 157 7.50 10.15 18.50
CA SER A 157 6.18 10.14 17.89
C SER A 157 5.12 10.24 19.00
N HIS A 158 4.20 11.21 18.87
CA HIS A 158 3.06 11.34 19.75
C HIS A 158 1.77 11.17 18.93
N CYS A 159 1.21 9.96 18.91
CA CYS A 159 -0.12 9.72 18.33
C CYS A 159 -1.18 10.40 19.21
N THR A 160 -1.85 11.42 18.67
CA THR A 160 -2.98 12.07 19.35
C THR A 160 -4.25 11.88 18.52
N ASN A 161 -5.26 11.20 19.07
CA ASN A 161 -6.57 11.09 18.45
C ASN A 161 -7.21 12.48 18.32
N CYS A 162 -7.34 12.98 17.10
CA CYS A 162 -7.96 14.28 16.85
C CYS A 162 -9.44 14.08 16.48
N THR A 163 -10.35 14.60 17.30
CA THR A 163 -11.80 14.55 17.03
C THR A 163 -12.21 15.79 16.24
N ALA A 164 -12.48 15.63 14.94
CA ALA A 164 -13.02 16.73 14.13
C ALA A 164 -14.55 16.75 14.24
N PHE A 165 -15.11 17.76 14.91
CA PHE A 165 -16.54 18.05 14.89
C PHE A 165 -16.88 18.85 13.63
N HIS A 166 -17.64 18.26 12.70
CA HIS A 166 -18.35 19.01 11.66
C HIS A 166 -19.83 19.15 12.07
N SER A 167 -20.22 20.35 12.48
CA SER A 167 -21.62 20.75 12.63
C SER A 167 -22.14 21.24 11.28
N TYR A 168 -23.20 20.61 10.78
CA TYR A 168 -24.00 21.05 9.64
C TYR A 168 -24.76 22.36 9.92
#